data_AF-A0A7X0G5X8-F1
#
_entry.id   AF-A0A7X0G5X8-F1
#
_cell.length_a   1.000
_cell.length_b   1.000
_cell.length_c   1.000
_cell.angle_alpha   90.00
_cell.angle_beta   90.00
_cell.angle_gamma   90.00
#
_symmetry.space_group_name_H-M   'P 1'
#
loop_
_entity.id
_entity.type
_entity.pdbx_description
1 polymer ?
#
loop_
_entity_poly.entity_id
_entity_poly.type
_entity_poly.pdbx_seq_one_letter_code
_entity_poly.pdbx_strand_id
1 'polypeptide(L)' 'MTGPDDLRAALGRLTSAERQTLAVRWGENARKWAGTSPHLGRVWELLAAQVADVDRMERARRAAGGDAPHTMRQAKTPRK' A
#
# COMPACT_ATOMS: atom_id res chain seq x y z
N MET A 1 7.31 19.25 -7.57
CA MET A 1 5.93 18.83 -7.29
C MET A 1 5.89 17.31 -7.33
N THR A 2 5.82 16.67 -6.18
CA THR A 2 5.57 15.22 -6.05
C THR A 2 4.08 14.98 -6.20
N GLY A 3 3.68 14.33 -7.28
CA GLY A 3 2.27 14.09 -7.63
C GLY A 3 1.62 12.97 -6.79
N PRO A 4 0.30 12.73 -6.93
CA PRO A 4 -0.40 11.65 -6.24
C PRO A 4 0.18 10.25 -6.52
N ASP A 5 0.83 10.06 -7.67
CA ASP A 5 1.56 8.84 -8.00
C ASP A 5 2.80 8.62 -7.12
N ASP A 6 3.42 9.70 -6.62
CA ASP A 6 4.55 9.63 -5.71
C ASP A 6 4.14 9.12 -4.32
N LEU A 7 2.98 9.55 -3.82
CA LEU A 7 2.42 9.03 -2.57
C LEU A 7 2.09 7.54 -2.70
N ARG A 8 1.45 7.13 -3.79
CA ARG A 8 1.13 5.71 -4.02
C ARG A 8 2.41 4.86 -4.07
N ALA A 9 3.43 5.33 -4.78
CA ALA A 9 4.73 4.66 -4.87
C ALA A 9 5.42 4.58 -3.50
N ALA A 10 5.41 5.66 -2.72
CA ALA A 10 5.95 5.68 -1.35
C ALA A 10 5.25 4.67 -0.45
N LEU A 11 3.91 4.61 -0.47
CA LEU A 11 3.13 3.64 0.30
C LEU A 11 3.37 2.18 -0.15
N GLY A 12 3.67 1.96 -1.43
CA GLY A 12 4.02 0.65 -1.96
C GLY A 12 5.33 0.10 -1.39
N ARG A 13 6.29 0.97 -1.07
CA ARG A 13 7.60 0.59 -0.48
C ARG A 13 7.49 0.17 1.00
N LEU A 14 6.39 0.49 1.66
CA LEU A 14 6.16 0.11 3.05
C LEU A 14 5.81 -1.38 3.16
N THR A 15 6.03 -1.95 4.34
CA THR A 15 5.49 -3.25 4.72
C THR A 15 3.98 -3.18 4.93
N SER A 16 3.31 -4.34 4.99
CA SER A 16 1.86 -4.37 5.27
C SER A 16 1.54 -3.86 6.69
N ALA A 17 2.40 -4.16 7.67
CA ALA A 17 2.23 -3.68 9.05
C ALA A 17 2.35 -2.15 9.15
N GLU A 18 3.31 -1.54 8.43
CA GLU A 18 3.47 -0.09 8.39
C GLU A 18 2.27 0.60 7.72
N ARG A 19 1.76 0.03 6.61
CA ARG A 19 0.53 0.54 5.98
C ARG A 19 -0.68 0.43 6.89
N GLN A 20 -0.87 -0.69 7.59
CA GLN A 20 -1.97 -0.83 8.55
C GLN A 20 -1.88 0.21 9.67
N THR A 21 -0.67 0.41 10.21
CA THR A 21 -0.42 1.44 11.25
C THR A 21 -0.76 2.84 10.74
N LEU A 22 -0.35 3.19 9.52
CA LEU A 22 -0.67 4.48 8.91
C LEU A 22 -2.17 4.66 8.67
N ALA A 23 -2.86 3.64 8.14
CA ALA A 23 -4.29 3.70 7.88
C ALA A 23 -5.09 4.00 9.17
N VAL A 24 -4.71 3.34 10.29
CA VAL A 24 -5.33 3.59 11.60
C VAL A 24 -5.06 5.02 12.06
N ARG A 25 -3.79 5.44 12.10
CA ARG A 25 -3.40 6.78 12.58
C ARG A 25 -4.00 7.90 11.74
N TRP A 26 -4.05 7.74 10.43
CA TRP A 26 -4.65 8.73 9.54
C TRP A 26 -6.18 8.77 9.67
N GLY A 27 -6.82 7.62 9.91
CA GLY A 27 -8.24 7.57 10.29
C GLY A 27 -8.54 8.25 11.63
N GLU A 28 -7.65 8.12 12.62
CA GLU A 28 -7.75 8.86 13.89
C GLU A 28 -7.60 10.37 13.68
N ASN A 29 -6.65 10.80 12.85
CA ASN A 29 -6.51 12.21 12.46
C ASN A 29 -7.77 12.73 11.75
N ALA A 30 -8.36 11.94 10.85
CA ALA A 30 -9.61 12.31 10.18
C ALA A 30 -10.71 12.61 11.20
N ARG A 31 -10.91 11.72 12.19
CA ARG A 31 -11.89 11.92 13.27
C ARG A 31 -11.56 13.12 14.14
N LYS A 32 -10.29 13.30 14.51
CA LYS A 32 -9.83 14.43 15.31
C LYS A 32 -10.11 15.76 14.62
N TRP A 33 -9.85 15.85 13.32
CA TRP A 33 -9.98 17.09 12.57
C TRP A 33 -11.39 17.33 12.05
N ALA A 34 -12.26 16.32 11.92
CA ALA A 34 -13.63 16.50 11.44
C ALA A 34 -14.42 17.54 12.25
N GLY A 35 -14.20 17.62 13.56
CA GLY A 35 -14.86 18.61 14.43
C GLY A 35 -14.26 20.03 14.34
N THR A 36 -12.97 20.15 14.00
CA THR A 36 -12.26 21.44 13.94
C THR A 36 -12.27 22.04 12.54
N SER A 37 -12.11 21.20 11.52
CA SER A 37 -12.10 21.55 10.10
C SER A 37 -12.59 20.35 9.28
N PRO A 38 -13.86 20.35 8.83
CA PRO A 38 -14.43 19.26 8.04
C PRO A 38 -13.64 18.97 6.76
N HIS A 39 -13.09 20.03 6.13
CA HIS A 39 -12.25 19.88 4.94
C HIS A 39 -10.97 19.11 5.26
N LEU A 40 -10.28 19.46 6.34
CA LEU A 40 -9.07 18.75 6.76
C LEU A 40 -9.37 17.32 7.20
N GLY A 41 -10.49 17.09 7.89
CA GLY A 41 -10.98 15.75 8.22
C GLY A 41 -11.15 14.88 6.97
N ARG A 42 -11.76 15.45 5.92
CA ARG A 42 -11.95 14.76 4.63
C ARG A 42 -10.64 14.47 3.90
N VAL A 43 -9.66 15.37 3.96
CA VAL A 43 -8.32 15.12 3.40
C VAL A 43 -7.67 13.92 4.10
N TRP A 44 -7.71 13.88 5.42
CA TRP A 44 -7.18 12.74 6.18
C TRP A 44 -7.90 11.42 5.89
N GLU A 45 -9.22 11.47 5.69
CA GLU A 45 -10.01 10.29 5.30
C GLU A 45 -9.60 9.76 3.93
N LEU A 46 -9.43 10.64 2.94
CA LEU A 46 -8.96 10.27 1.60
C LEU A 46 -7.56 9.65 1.65
N LEU A 47 -6.67 10.22 2.44
CA LEU A 47 -5.32 9.69 2.65
C LEU A 47 -5.38 8.29 3.28
N ALA A 48 -6.19 8.08 4.32
CA ALA A 48 -6.36 6.77 4.95
C ALA A 48 -6.92 5.72 3.97
N ALA A 49 -7.90 6.10 3.15
CA ALA A 49 -8.45 5.24 2.10
C ALA A 49 -7.40 4.86 1.06
N GLN A 50 -6.51 5.79 0.68
CA GLN A 50 -5.43 5.51 -0.25
C GLN A 50 -4.41 4.50 0.30
N VAL A 51 -4.11 4.54 1.60
CA VAL A 51 -3.24 3.53 2.25
C VAL A 51 -3.90 2.15 2.21
N ALA A 52 -5.20 2.06 2.50
CA ALA A 52 -5.94 0.81 2.47
C ALA A 52 -6.00 0.21 1.06
N ASP A 53 -6.19 1.05 0.03
CA ASP A 53 -6.18 0.60 -1.36
C ASP A 53 -4.81 0.07 -1.78
N VAL A 54 -3.72 0.78 -1.44
CA VAL A 54 -2.36 0.29 -1.72
C VAL A 54 -2.09 -1.04 -1.01
N ASP A 55 -2.48 -1.19 0.25
CA ASP A 55 -2.31 -2.47 0.95
C ASP A 55 -3.09 -3.62 0.29
N ARG A 56 -4.32 -3.35 -0.19
CA ARG A 56 -5.11 -4.31 -0.96
C ARG A 56 -4.42 -4.70 -2.26
N MET A 57 -3.90 -3.73 -3.02
CA MET A 57 -3.19 -3.97 -4.27
C MET A 57 -1.92 -4.79 -4.05
N GLU A 58 -1.12 -4.46 -3.02
CA GLU A 58 0.10 -5.20 -2.70
C GLU A 58 -0.20 -6.62 -2.21
N ARG A 59 -1.26 -6.83 -1.41
CA ARG A 59 -1.70 -8.18 -1.06
C ARG A 59 -2.13 -8.99 -2.28
N ALA A 60 -2.85 -8.38 -3.22
CA ALA A 60 -3.23 -9.03 -4.47
C ALA A 60 -2.00 -9.40 -5.33
N ARG A 61 -1.00 -8.51 -5.43
CA ARG A 61 0.27 -8.79 -6.12
C ARG A 61 1.01 -9.98 -5.52
N ARG A 62 1.11 -10.06 -4.20
CA ARG A 62 1.73 -11.21 -3.51
C ARG A 62 0.96 -12.50 -3.76
N ALA A 63 -0.36 -12.47 -3.65
CA ALA A 63 -1.22 -13.63 -3.91
C ALA A 63 -1.13 -14.11 -5.37
N ALA A 64 -0.92 -13.20 -6.32
CA ALA A 64 -0.71 -13.51 -7.73
C ALA A 64 0.71 -14.02 -8.07
N GLY A 65 1.58 -14.22 -7.06
CA GLY A 65 2.94 -14.69 -7.27
C GLY A 65 3.94 -13.61 -7.67
N GLY A 66 3.63 -12.33 -7.44
CA GLY A 66 4.57 -11.21 -7.64
C GLY A 66 5.84 -11.30 -6.76
N ASP A 67 5.78 -12.09 -5.69
CA ASP A 67 6.91 -12.44 -4.81
C ASP A 67 7.49 -13.83 -5.11
N ALA A 68 7.09 -14.49 -6.21
CA ALA A 68 7.76 -15.72 -6.63
C ALA A 68 9.17 -15.33 -7.13
N PRO A 69 10.26 -15.68 -6.42
CA PRO A 69 11.57 -15.65 -7.04
C PRO A 69 11.46 -16.54 -8.27
N HIS A 70 11.89 -16.04 -9.42
CA HIS A 70 11.91 -16.83 -10.64
C HIS A 70 12.71 -18.10 -10.34
N THR A 71 12.02 -19.20 -10.09
CA THR A 71 12.63 -20.52 -9.98
C THR A 71 13.04 -20.92 -11.39
N MET A 72 14.09 -20.28 -11.91
CA MET A 72 14.95 -20.85 -12.93
C MET A 72 15.72 -22.02 -12.30
N ARG A 73 14.99 -23.04 -11.86
CA ARG A 73 15.54 -24.32 -11.48
C ARG A 73 14.66 -25.36 -12.14
N GLN A 74 15.29 -26.23 -12.93
CA GLN A 74 14.73 -27.36 -13.68
C GLN A 74 14.43 -27.08 -15.18
N ALA A 75 15.47 -26.76 -15.94
CA ALA A 75 15.67 -27.45 -17.23
C ALA A 75 16.93 -28.30 -17.09
N LYS A 76 16.77 -29.49 -16.49
CA LYS A 76 17.76 -30.55 -16.62
C LYS A 76 17.80 -30.92 -18.10
N THR A 77 18.91 -30.63 -18.77
CA THR A 77 19.21 -31.18 -20.08
C THR A 77 20.05 -32.44 -19.88
N PRO A 78 19.51 -33.67 -19.99
CA PRO A 78 20.32 -34.79 -20.39
C PRO A 78 20.32 -34.82 -21.92
N ARG A 79 21.43 -34.43 -22.54
CA ARG A 79 21.70 -34.83 -23.92
C ARG A 79 22.61 -36.05 -23.85
N LYS A 80 22.12 -37.12 -24.49
CA LYS A 80 22.82 -38.38 -24.79
C LYS A 80 24.14 -38.13 -25.49
#